data_AF-A0A382XQ76-F1
#
_entry.id   AF-A0A382XQ76-F1
#
_cell.length_a   1.000
_cell.length_b   1.000
_cell.length_c   1.000
_cell.angle_alpha   90.00
_cell.angle_beta   90.00
_cell.angle_gamma   90.00
#
_symmetry.space_group_name_H-M   'P 1'
#
loop_
_entity.id
_entity.type
_entity.pdbx_description
1 polymer ?
#
loop_
_entity_poly.entity_id
_entity_poly.type
_entity_poly.pdbx_seq_one_letter_code
_entity_poly.pdbx_strand_id
1 'polypeptide(L)'
;MPLDNLLGLLSNPSNEIATSEFSVLSDLTNDQLESFRNIWDKCGEDQQTWIVSTLVEMSEESTELDFCSVFKLGLKSTQEIVVSKCIEGLWEYEDRSVIPEFIEILFSNNPPDLRASS
;
A
#
# COMPACT_ATOMS: atom_id res chain seq x y z
N MET A 1 -12.08 -4.85 -14.86
CA MET A 1 -13.37 -4.75 -14.14
C MET A 1 -13.57 -3.32 -13.64
N PRO A 2 -14.78 -2.84 -13.26
CA PRO A 2 -14.92 -1.57 -12.53
C PRO A 2 -14.42 -1.68 -11.08
N LEU A 3 -13.88 -0.58 -10.53
CA LEU A 3 -13.35 -0.50 -9.17
C LEU A 3 -14.35 -0.98 -8.10
N ASP A 4 -15.62 -0.55 -8.21
CA ASP A 4 -16.67 -0.87 -7.23
C ASP A 4 -16.85 -2.38 -7.03
N ASN A 5 -16.68 -3.15 -8.10
CA ASN A 5 -16.78 -4.60 -8.04
C ASN A 5 -15.55 -5.20 -7.33
N LEU A 6 -14.34 -4.70 -7.57
CA LEU A 6 -13.14 -5.09 -6.81
C LEU A 6 -13.29 -4.78 -5.32
N LEU A 7 -13.85 -3.62 -4.96
CA LEU A 7 -14.12 -3.26 -3.56
C LEU A 7 -15.10 -4.23 -2.90
N GLY A 8 -16.13 -4.67 -3.64
CA GLY A 8 -17.05 -5.71 -3.18
C GLY A 8 -16.35 -7.05 -2.93
N LEU A 9 -15.39 -7.43 -3.77
CA LEU A 9 -14.58 -8.65 -3.58
C LEU A 9 -13.66 -8.53 -2.37
N LEU A 10 -12.97 -7.39 -2.20
CA LEU A 10 -12.08 -7.14 -1.05
C LEU A 10 -12.81 -7.15 0.28
N SER A 11 -14.08 -6.72 0.30
CA SER A 11 -14.92 -6.81 1.49
C SER A 11 -15.25 -8.25 1.89
N ASN A 12 -14.98 -9.25 1.03
CA ASN A 12 -15.26 -10.66 1.27
C ASN A 12 -13.97 -11.50 1.22
N PRO A 13 -13.39 -11.89 2.37
CA PRO A 13 -12.09 -12.59 2.41
C PRO A 13 -12.10 -14.01 1.81
N SER A 14 -13.26 -14.53 1.39
CA SER A 14 -13.39 -15.85 0.76
C SER A 14 -13.28 -15.83 -0.76
N ASN A 15 -13.15 -14.65 -1.38
CA ASN A 15 -13.06 -14.56 -2.83
C ASN A 15 -11.62 -14.65 -3.30
N GLU A 16 -11.34 -15.58 -4.22
CA GLU A 16 -10.10 -15.58 -4.99
C GLU A 16 -10.14 -14.39 -5.96
N ILE A 17 -9.32 -13.38 -5.68
CA ILE A 17 -9.17 -12.20 -6.55
C ILE A 17 -7.93 -12.43 -7.41
N ALA A 18 -8.10 -12.41 -8.73
CA ALA A 18 -6.97 -12.53 -9.64
C ALA A 18 -6.11 -11.26 -9.59
N THR A 19 -4.79 -11.41 -9.70
CA THR A 19 -3.84 -10.29 -9.70
C THR A 19 -4.19 -9.25 -10.78
N SER A 20 -4.56 -9.70 -11.99
CA SER A 20 -5.00 -8.81 -13.08
C SER A 20 -6.18 -7.90 -12.76
N GLU A 21 -7.00 -8.22 -11.74
CA GLU A 21 -8.11 -7.36 -11.31
C GLU A 21 -7.62 -6.15 -10.51
N PHE A 22 -6.44 -6.23 -9.90
CA PHE A 22 -5.83 -5.12 -9.15
C PHE A 22 -5.31 -4.00 -10.05
N SER A 23 -5.18 -4.21 -11.36
CA SER A 23 -4.80 -3.15 -12.32
C SER A 23 -5.75 -1.94 -12.27
N VAL A 24 -6.98 -2.11 -11.79
CA VAL A 24 -7.97 -1.02 -11.61
C VAL A 24 -7.66 -0.12 -10.41
N LEU A 25 -6.77 -0.55 -9.51
CA LEU A 25 -6.21 0.25 -8.43
C LEU A 25 -5.05 1.13 -8.91
N SER A 26 -4.71 1.04 -10.19
CA SER A 26 -3.72 1.93 -10.78
C SER A 26 -4.33 3.30 -11.04
N ASP A 27 -3.55 4.36 -10.81
CA ASP A 27 -3.93 5.75 -11.10
C ASP A 27 -5.26 6.16 -10.44
N LEU A 28 -5.47 5.73 -9.19
CA LEU A 28 -6.71 6.04 -8.46
C LEU A 28 -6.85 7.54 -8.24
N THR A 29 -8.03 8.06 -8.62
CA THR A 29 -8.45 9.40 -8.24
C THR A 29 -8.73 9.48 -6.74
N ASN A 30 -8.66 10.69 -6.16
CA ASN A 30 -8.89 10.91 -4.72
C ASN A 30 -10.24 10.33 -4.22
N ASP A 31 -11.30 10.44 -5.03
CA ASP A 31 -12.64 9.93 -4.71
C ASP A 31 -12.67 8.38 -4.63
N GLN A 32 -11.99 7.74 -5.58
CA GLN A 32 -11.83 6.30 -5.62
C GLN A 32 -10.93 5.78 -4.50
N LEU A 33 -9.87 6.51 -4.18
CA LEU A 33 -8.96 6.19 -3.09
C LEU A 33 -9.66 6.28 -1.72
N GLU A 34 -10.56 7.24 -1.53
CA GLU A 34 -11.38 7.32 -0.32
C GLU A 34 -12.33 6.12 -0.19
N SER A 35 -12.94 5.70 -1.30
CA SER A 35 -13.78 4.50 -1.34
C SER A 35 -12.99 3.24 -1.00
N PHE A 36 -11.78 3.10 -1.57
CA PHE A 36 -10.87 2.01 -1.26
C PHE A 36 -10.43 2.02 0.21
N ARG A 37 -10.12 3.20 0.76
CA ARG A 37 -9.72 3.37 2.17
C ARG A 37 -10.76 2.84 3.15
N ASN A 38 -12.04 3.03 2.88
CA ASN A 38 -13.12 2.53 3.74
C ASN A 38 -13.18 1.00 3.80
N ILE A 39 -12.73 0.30 2.76
CA ILE A 39 -12.60 -1.16 2.75
C ILE A 39 -11.26 -1.57 3.35
N TRP A 40 -10.18 -0.89 2.98
CA TRP A 40 -8.83 -1.11 3.48
C TRP A 40 -8.77 -1.12 5.02
N ASP A 41 -9.40 -0.14 5.66
CA ASP A 41 -9.45 -0.03 7.13
C ASP A 41 -10.17 -1.22 7.81
N LYS A 42 -11.05 -1.90 7.07
CA LYS A 42 -11.77 -3.10 7.53
C LYS A 42 -11.00 -4.39 7.24
N CYS A 43 -10.04 -4.37 6.32
CA CYS A 43 -9.21 -5.52 6.02
C CYS A 43 -8.25 -5.81 7.18
N GLY A 44 -8.08 -7.10 7.51
CA GLY A 44 -7.09 -7.53 8.50
C GLY A 44 -5.66 -7.40 7.98
N GLU A 45 -4.69 -7.53 8.87
CA GLU A 45 -3.25 -7.45 8.55
C GLU A 45 -2.84 -8.39 7.41
N ASP A 46 -3.25 -9.66 7.47
CA ASP A 46 -2.92 -10.67 6.45
C ASP A 46 -3.43 -10.25 5.08
N GLN A 47 -4.65 -9.71 5.02
CA GLN A 47 -5.28 -9.30 3.77
C GLN A 47 -4.62 -8.05 3.21
N GLN A 48 -4.36 -7.04 4.05
CA GLN A 48 -3.62 -5.84 3.65
C GLN A 48 -2.24 -6.22 3.10
N THR A 49 -1.50 -7.06 3.83
CA THR A 49 -0.14 -7.50 3.45
C THR A 49 -0.14 -8.26 2.12
N TRP A 50 -1.12 -9.14 1.93
CA TRP A 50 -1.30 -9.87 0.67
C TRP A 50 -1.57 -8.91 -0.50
N ILE A 51 -2.50 -7.96 -0.33
CA ILE A 51 -2.80 -6.95 -1.36
C ILE A 51 -1.55 -6.14 -1.72
N VAL A 52 -0.84 -5.58 -0.73
CA VAL A 52 0.37 -4.79 -1.02
C VAL A 52 1.40 -5.63 -1.76
N SER A 53 1.67 -6.86 -1.31
CA SER A 53 2.66 -7.73 -1.95
C SER A 53 2.31 -8.00 -3.41
N THR A 54 1.04 -8.31 -3.69
CA THR A 54 0.54 -8.47 -5.06
C THR A 54 0.72 -7.21 -5.90
N LEU A 55 0.43 -6.03 -5.33
CA LEU A 55 0.62 -4.77 -6.04
C LEU A 55 2.10 -4.52 -6.37
N VAL A 56 3.02 -4.81 -5.45
CA VAL A 56 4.47 -4.72 -5.71
C VAL A 56 4.86 -5.62 -6.87
N GLU A 57 4.50 -6.91 -6.84
CA GLU A 57 4.82 -7.86 -7.92
C GLU A 57 4.28 -7.38 -9.28
N MET A 58 3.04 -6.87 -9.32
CA MET A 58 2.45 -6.34 -10.54
C MET A 58 3.14 -5.07 -11.05
N SER A 59 3.66 -4.26 -10.14
CA SER A 59 4.43 -3.05 -10.47
C SER A 59 5.76 -3.41 -11.13
N GLU A 60 6.43 -4.43 -10.59
CA GLU A 60 7.66 -4.98 -11.16
C GLU A 60 7.42 -5.57 -12.56
N GLU A 61 6.29 -6.25 -12.76
CA GLU A 61 5.91 -6.80 -14.07
C GLU A 61 5.42 -5.74 -15.06
N SER A 62 4.81 -4.65 -14.61
CA SER A 62 4.13 -3.66 -15.44
C SER A 62 4.32 -2.22 -14.94
N THR A 63 5.33 -1.55 -15.50
CA THR A 63 5.69 -0.16 -15.18
C THR A 63 4.64 0.88 -15.63
N GLU A 64 3.68 0.49 -16.48
CA GLU A 64 2.55 1.35 -16.90
C GLU A 64 1.52 1.55 -15.78
N LEU A 65 1.48 0.65 -14.80
CA LEU A 65 0.58 0.76 -13.66
C LEU A 65 1.26 1.67 -12.63
N ASP A 66 0.59 2.72 -12.14
CA ASP A 66 1.00 3.48 -10.95
C ASP A 66 0.13 3.09 -9.75
N PHE A 67 0.75 2.55 -8.69
CA PHE A 67 0.08 2.24 -7.43
C PHE A 67 0.57 3.11 -6.26
N CYS A 68 1.31 4.19 -6.54
CA CYS A 68 1.87 5.08 -5.52
C CYS A 68 0.80 5.58 -4.53
N SER A 69 -0.39 5.91 -5.04
CA SER A 69 -1.53 6.36 -4.23
C SER A 69 -1.96 5.30 -3.21
N VAL A 70 -1.97 4.02 -3.59
CA VAL A 70 -2.34 2.91 -2.69
C VAL A 70 -1.24 2.64 -1.66
N PHE A 71 0.03 2.65 -2.07
CA PHE A 71 1.13 2.47 -1.11
C PHE A 71 1.17 3.58 -0.06
N LYS A 72 0.97 4.85 -0.47
CA LYS A 72 0.84 5.99 0.46
C LYS A 72 -0.32 5.84 1.44
N LEU A 73 -1.39 5.18 1.03
CA LEU A 73 -2.49 4.84 1.94
C LEU A 73 -2.03 3.80 2.98
N GLY A 74 -1.33 2.75 2.54
CA GLY A 74 -0.82 1.70 3.42
C GLY A 74 0.28 2.17 4.38
N LEU A 75 1.02 3.24 4.06
CA LEU A 75 1.94 3.89 5.01
C LEU A 75 1.23 4.45 6.26
N LYS A 76 -0.08 4.72 6.17
CA LYS A 76 -0.91 5.16 7.30
C LYS A 76 -1.51 4.01 8.09
N SER A 77 -1.27 2.76 7.68
CA SER A 77 -1.70 1.58 8.44
C SER A 77 -0.94 1.48 9.76
N THR A 78 -1.60 0.97 10.79
CA THR A 78 -0.98 0.73 12.10
C THR A 78 -0.04 -0.48 12.11
N GLN A 79 -0.14 -1.35 11.10
CA GLN A 79 0.61 -2.59 11.02
C GLN A 79 1.98 -2.39 10.35
N GLU A 80 3.05 -2.66 11.09
CA GLU A 80 4.43 -2.45 10.61
C GLU A 80 4.77 -3.26 9.35
N ILE A 81 4.22 -4.48 9.23
CA ILE A 81 4.45 -5.36 8.07
C ILE A 81 3.86 -4.73 6.79
N VAL A 82 2.65 -4.17 6.88
CA VAL A 82 1.97 -3.51 5.76
C VAL A 82 2.74 -2.26 5.33
N VAL A 83 3.18 -1.45 6.30
CA VAL A 83 3.99 -0.25 6.05
C VAL A 83 5.30 -0.62 5.36
N SER A 84 6.00 -1.66 5.85
CA SER A 84 7.26 -2.16 5.26
C SER A 84 7.09 -2.62 3.81
N LYS A 85 6.00 -3.31 3.49
CA LYS A 85 5.69 -3.73 2.11
C LYS A 85 5.34 -2.56 1.20
N CYS A 86 4.64 -1.54 1.71
CA CYS A 86 4.33 -0.34 0.93
C CYS A 86 5.60 0.44 0.59
N ILE A 87 6.52 0.49 1.55
CA ILE A 87 7.87 1.04 1.42
C ILE A 87 8.64 0.34 0.28
N GLU A 88 8.61 -0.99 0.24
CA GLU A 88 9.27 -1.80 -0.79
C GLU A 88 8.70 -1.48 -2.18
N GLY A 89 7.37 -1.41 -2.31
CA GLY A 89 6.72 -1.01 -3.57
C GLY A 89 7.08 0.40 -4.01
N LEU A 90 7.06 1.37 -3.11
CA LEU A 90 7.41 2.77 -3.43
C LEU A 90 8.88 2.94 -3.82
N TRP A 91 9.77 2.06 -3.34
CA TRP A 91 11.18 2.10 -3.69
C TRP A 91 11.42 1.78 -5.17
N GLU A 92 10.62 0.85 -5.74
CA GLU A 92 10.69 0.46 -7.15
C GLU A 92 10.16 1.55 -8.11
N TYR A 93 9.28 2.44 -7.64
CA TYR A 93 8.71 3.53 -8.47
C TYR A 93 9.59 4.78 -8.60
N GLU A 94 10.77 4.83 -7.97
CA GLU A 94 11.82 5.85 -8.14
C GLU A 94 11.40 7.33 -7.99
N ASP A 95 10.21 7.65 -7.46
CA ASP A 95 9.81 9.04 -7.24
C ASP A 95 10.48 9.57 -5.96
N ARG A 96 11.54 10.37 -6.11
CA ARG A 96 12.38 10.95 -5.04
C ARG A 96 11.62 11.72 -3.95
N SER A 97 10.30 11.83 -4.05
CA SER A 97 9.37 12.36 -3.06
C SER A 97 9.11 11.43 -1.86
N VAL A 98 9.54 10.15 -1.90
CA VAL A 98 9.29 9.24 -0.75
C VAL A 98 10.23 9.49 0.44
N ILE A 99 11.42 10.04 0.20
CA ILE A 99 12.46 10.30 1.21
C ILE A 99 11.92 11.00 2.49
N PRO A 100 11.08 12.05 2.42
CA PRO A 100 10.53 12.69 3.63
C PRO A 100 9.58 11.79 4.45
N GLU A 101 8.71 10.99 3.82
CA GLU A 101 7.79 10.08 4.55
C GLU A 101 8.56 8.95 5.25
N PHE A 102 9.63 8.45 4.62
CA PHE A 102 10.53 7.46 5.24
C PHE A 102 11.22 7.98 6.51
N ILE A 103 11.66 9.24 6.50
CA ILE A 103 12.24 9.88 7.69
C ILE A 103 11.17 9.96 8.79
N GLU A 104 9.94 10.36 8.47
CA GLU A 104 8.88 10.47 9.47
C GLU A 104 8.54 9.13 10.14
N ILE A 105 8.48 8.03 9.38
CA ILE A 105 8.21 6.69 9.91
C ILE A 105 9.36 6.19 10.79
N LEU A 106 10.62 6.37 10.35
CA LEU A 106 11.82 6.04 11.14
C LEU A 106 11.90 6.80 12.46
N PHE A 107 11.44 8.06 12.48
CA PHE A 107 11.45 8.89 13.69
C PHE A 107 10.21 8.69 14.58
N SER A 108 9.07 8.31 14.01
CA SER A 108 7.84 8.11 14.78
C SER A 108 7.80 6.77 15.54
N ASN A 109 8.61 5.78 15.13
CA ASN A 109 8.64 4.45 15.75
C ASN A 109 9.87 4.20 16.65
N ASN A 110 10.71 5.23 16.87
CA ASN A 110 11.90 5.13 17.69
C ASN A 110 11.79 6.08 18.90
N PRO A 111 11.52 5.60 20.14
CA PRO A 111 11.82 6.41 21.31
C PRO A 111 13.32 6.76 21.32
N PRO A 112 13.70 7.94 21.84
CA PRO A 112 15.04 8.49 21.68
C PRO A 112 16.07 7.74 22.52
N ASP A 113 16.54 6.58 22.05
CA ASP A 113 17.59 5.81 22.74
C ASP A 113 18.72 5.40 21.78
N LEU A 114 19.16 6.32 20.91
CA LEU A 114 20.47 6.26 20.27
C LEU A 114 21.09 7.66 20.15
N ARG A 115 21.11 8.40 21.26
CA ARG A 115 22.19 9.37 21.48
C ARG A 115 23.30 8.61 22.19
N ALA A 116 24.48 8.63 21.57
CA ALA A 116 25.75 8.07 22.02
C ALA A 116 26.01 6.61 21.61
N SER A 117 26.88 6.41 20.63
CA SER A 117 28.30 6.35 20.99
C SER A 117 29.18 6.71 19.80
N SER A 118 30.34 7.26 20.16
CA SER A 118 31.35 7.99 19.39
C SER A 118 31.88 7.36 18.11
#